data_AF-A0A1I1VL63-F1
#
_entry.id   AF-A0A1I1VL63-F1
#
_cell.length_a   1.000
_cell.length_b   1.000
_cell.length_c   1.000
_cell.angle_alpha   90.00
_cell.angle_beta   90.00
_cell.angle_gamma   90.00
#
_symmetry.space_group_name_H-M   'P 1'
#
loop_
_entity.id
_entity.type
_entity.pdbx_description
1 polymer ?
#
loop_
_entity_poly.entity_id
_entity_poly.type
_entity_poly.pdbx_seq_one_letter_code
_entity_poly.pdbx_strand_id
1 'polypeptide(L)'
;MRAQFEELIGKISSGCLPQDEITRIADEAAQAYADPAAFLAANPDINYDDSFPIPLGEWMVVGNLPETVLFQADSYEDLFSQITESFGPEVSFVLAAKQLKKVEPLKALNRIQVQLGSLSKETQGYTLVDFSEPLDDELQAVLVYTTDLPRVLELAVEIGIYAAPAYEALKAARAQ
;
A
#
# COMPACT_ATOMS: atom_id res chain seq x y z
N MET A 1 -16.59 -8.70 -6.19
CA MET A 1 -15.49 -8.45 -5.25
C MET A 1 -14.16 -8.93 -5.82
N ARG A 2 -14.03 -10.21 -6.19
CA ARG A 2 -12.80 -10.76 -6.78
C ARG A 2 -12.18 -9.93 -7.91
N ALA A 3 -12.97 -9.56 -8.92
CA ALA A 3 -12.48 -8.73 -10.03
C ALA A 3 -12.01 -7.34 -9.56
N GLN A 4 -12.69 -6.75 -8.57
CA GLN A 4 -12.26 -5.50 -7.95
C GLN A 4 -10.94 -5.65 -7.19
N PHE A 5 -10.74 -6.76 -6.45
CA PHE A 5 -9.45 -7.07 -5.82
C PHE A 5 -8.34 -7.24 -6.85
N GLU A 6 -8.60 -7.99 -7.92
CA GLU A 6 -7.63 -8.22 -8.99
C GLU A 6 -7.20 -6.90 -9.63
N GLU A 7 -8.16 -6.00 -9.90
CA GLU A 7 -7.88 -4.65 -10.42
C GLU A 7 -7.12 -3.79 -9.40
N LEU A 8 -7.54 -3.79 -8.13
CA LEU A 8 -6.90 -3.00 -7.07
C LEU A 8 -5.45 -3.44 -6.86
N ILE A 9 -5.21 -4.73 -6.67
CA ILE A 9 -3.89 -5.32 -6.45
C ILE A 9 -3.00 -5.09 -7.68
N GLY A 10 -3.55 -5.24 -8.88
CA GLY A 10 -2.85 -4.90 -10.13
C GLY A 10 -2.39 -3.44 -10.16
N LYS A 11 -3.22 -2.50 -9.72
CA LYS A 11 -2.87 -1.07 -9.70
C LYS A 11 -1.88 -0.69 -8.60
N ILE A 12 -2.06 -1.19 -7.37
CA ILE A 12 -1.16 -0.88 -6.25
C ILE A 12 0.20 -1.59 -6.37
N SER A 13 0.29 -2.68 -7.12
CA SER A 13 1.57 -3.33 -7.42
C SER A 13 2.41 -2.57 -8.44
N SER A 14 1.83 -1.61 -9.18
CA SER A 14 2.53 -0.83 -10.22
C SER A 14 3.35 -1.68 -11.20
N GLY A 15 2.88 -2.91 -11.48
CA GLY A 15 3.55 -3.86 -12.38
C GLY A 15 4.66 -4.72 -11.75
N CYS A 16 4.90 -4.61 -10.44
CA CYS A 16 5.89 -5.41 -9.72
C CYS A 16 5.42 -6.85 -9.42
N LEU A 17 4.10 -7.08 -9.41
CA LEU A 17 3.52 -8.38 -9.07
C LEU A 17 3.07 -9.14 -10.34
N PRO A 18 3.43 -10.42 -10.50
CA PRO A 18 2.93 -11.26 -11.59
C PRO A 18 1.40 -11.43 -11.56
N GLN A 19 0.77 -11.60 -12.73
CA GLN A 19 -0.69 -11.71 -12.84
C GLN A 19 -1.27 -12.91 -12.09
N ASP A 20 -0.55 -14.04 -12.05
CA ASP A 20 -0.95 -15.24 -11.33
C ASP A 20 -0.96 -15.02 -9.81
N GLU A 21 0.02 -14.29 -9.27
CA GLU A 21 0.01 -13.87 -7.86
C GLU A 21 -1.12 -12.88 -7.57
N ILE A 22 -1.34 -11.88 -8.44
CA ILE A 22 -2.47 -10.95 -8.32
C ILE A 22 -3.80 -11.72 -8.26
N THR A 23 -3.97 -12.69 -9.15
CA THR A 23 -5.18 -13.53 -9.23
C THR A 23 -5.36 -14.37 -7.97
N ARG A 24 -4.28 -15.00 -7.49
CA ARG A 24 -4.30 -15.82 -6.27
C ARG A 24 -4.73 -15.01 -5.06
N ILE A 25 -4.11 -13.85 -4.82
CA ILE A 25 -4.43 -12.98 -3.69
C ILE A 25 -5.88 -12.48 -3.78
N ALA A 26 -6.33 -12.08 -4.97
CA ALA A 26 -7.70 -11.63 -5.20
C ALA A 26 -8.74 -12.73 -4.93
N ASP A 27 -8.44 -13.97 -5.34
CA ASP A 27 -9.29 -15.13 -5.10
C ASP A 27 -9.39 -15.47 -3.61
N GLU A 28 -8.27 -15.49 -2.89
CA GLU A 28 -8.22 -15.76 -1.46
C GLU A 28 -8.95 -14.67 -0.65
N ALA A 29 -8.67 -13.39 -0.92
CA ALA A 29 -9.34 -12.27 -0.28
C ALA A 29 -10.85 -12.28 -0.51
N ALA A 30 -11.30 -12.56 -1.75
CA ALA A 30 -12.72 -12.62 -2.06
C ALA A 30 -13.45 -13.77 -1.33
N GLN A 31 -12.79 -14.92 -1.15
CA GLN A 31 -13.33 -16.04 -0.38
C GLN A 31 -13.41 -15.69 1.12
N ALA A 32 -12.33 -15.11 1.66
CA ALA A 32 -12.26 -14.65 3.04
C ALA A 32 -13.32 -13.57 3.36
N TYR A 33 -13.60 -12.66 2.43
CA TYR A 33 -14.69 -11.67 2.58
C TYR A 33 -16.09 -12.30 2.52
N ALA A 34 -16.27 -13.37 1.74
CA ALA A 34 -17.58 -13.98 1.55
C ALA A 34 -18.01 -14.85 2.74
N ASP A 35 -17.08 -15.63 3.31
CA ASP A 35 -17.33 -16.47 4.49
C ASP A 35 -16.02 -16.67 5.29
N PRO A 36 -15.71 -15.74 6.22
CA PRO A 36 -14.47 -15.81 7.00
C PRO A 36 -14.32 -17.12 7.80
N ALA A 37 -15.42 -17.62 8.37
CA ALA A 37 -15.40 -18.81 9.20
C ALA A 37 -15.11 -20.08 8.38
N ALA A 38 -15.76 -20.22 7.22
CA ALA A 38 -15.47 -21.34 6.32
C ALA A 38 -14.05 -21.25 5.74
N PHE A 39 -13.57 -20.03 5.45
CA PHE A 39 -12.21 -19.81 4.96
C PHE A 39 -11.15 -20.23 5.98
N LEU A 40 -11.26 -19.83 7.24
CA LEU A 40 -10.33 -20.26 8.30
C LEU A 40 -10.39 -21.78 8.54
N ALA A 41 -11.59 -22.38 8.51
CA ALA A 41 -11.73 -23.83 8.66
C ALA A 41 -11.05 -24.61 7.53
N ALA A 42 -11.02 -24.07 6.31
CA ALA A 42 -10.33 -24.66 5.16
C ALA A 42 -8.81 -24.41 5.17
N ASN A 43 -8.34 -23.40 5.91
CA ASN A 43 -6.95 -22.96 5.95
C ASN A 43 -6.44 -22.89 7.40
N PRO A 44 -6.23 -24.04 8.07
CA PRO A 44 -5.91 -24.09 9.50
C PRO A 44 -4.54 -23.51 9.87
N ASP A 45 -3.67 -23.29 8.88
CA ASP A 45 -2.34 -22.70 9.07
C ASP A 45 -2.38 -21.16 9.11
N ILE A 46 -3.52 -20.53 8.76
CA ILE A 46 -3.68 -19.08 8.84
C ILE A 46 -3.75 -18.63 10.29
N ASN A 47 -2.79 -17.81 10.70
CA ASN A 47 -2.73 -17.21 12.03
C ASN A 47 -3.47 -15.87 12.08
N TYR A 48 -4.79 -15.93 11.97
CA TYR A 48 -5.67 -14.76 12.11
C TYR A 48 -6.65 -14.98 13.27
N ASP A 49 -6.87 -13.93 14.06
CA ASP A 49 -7.89 -13.88 15.10
C ASP A 49 -8.52 -12.48 15.21
N ASP A 50 -9.53 -12.34 16.06
CA ASP A 50 -10.29 -11.09 16.21
C ASP A 50 -9.53 -9.96 16.94
N SER A 51 -8.24 -10.15 17.26
CA SER A 51 -7.39 -9.08 17.82
C SER A 51 -6.80 -8.17 16.75
N PHE A 52 -6.76 -8.62 15.49
CA PHE A 52 -6.33 -7.77 14.38
C PHE A 52 -7.34 -6.63 14.15
N PRO A 53 -6.85 -5.42 13.82
CA PRO A 53 -7.72 -4.25 13.66
C PRO A 53 -8.53 -4.27 12.36
N ILE A 54 -8.19 -5.17 11.44
CA ILE A 54 -8.82 -5.31 10.12
C ILE A 54 -9.52 -6.66 9.96
N PRO A 55 -10.59 -6.74 9.14
CA PRO A 55 -11.26 -8.00 8.85
C PRO A 55 -10.35 -8.97 8.08
N LEU A 56 -10.60 -10.27 8.23
CA LEU A 56 -9.81 -11.34 7.59
C LEU A 56 -9.61 -11.13 6.09
N GLY A 57 -10.64 -10.68 5.38
CA GLY A 57 -10.54 -10.43 3.94
C GLY A 57 -9.54 -9.33 3.58
N GLU A 58 -9.48 -8.24 4.36
CA GLU A 58 -8.47 -7.18 4.18
C GLU A 58 -7.09 -7.70 4.60
N TRP A 59 -7.02 -8.45 5.70
CA TRP A 59 -5.80 -9.08 6.17
C TRP A 59 -5.20 -10.03 5.13
N MET A 60 -6.03 -10.78 4.41
CA MET A 60 -5.59 -11.64 3.31
C MET A 60 -4.97 -10.86 2.16
N VAL A 61 -5.42 -9.64 1.89
CA VAL A 61 -4.77 -8.77 0.90
C VAL A 61 -3.42 -8.31 1.45
N VAL A 62 -3.44 -7.61 2.57
CA VAL A 62 -2.26 -6.94 3.15
C VAL A 62 -1.15 -7.95 3.45
N GLY A 63 -1.48 -9.06 4.11
CA GLY A 63 -0.51 -10.08 4.52
C GLY A 63 0.07 -10.92 3.39
N ASN A 64 -0.50 -10.85 2.17
CA ASN A 64 0.06 -11.53 0.99
C ASN A 64 0.83 -10.58 0.05
N LEU A 65 0.75 -9.27 0.26
CA LEU A 65 1.53 -8.33 -0.55
C LEU A 65 3.02 -8.43 -0.16
N PRO A 66 3.94 -8.55 -1.14
CA PRO A 66 5.36 -8.53 -0.83
C PRO A 66 5.82 -7.13 -0.39
N GLU A 67 6.96 -7.06 0.31
CA GLU A 67 7.60 -5.83 0.79
C GLU A 67 8.00 -4.87 -0.36
N THR A 68 7.98 -5.33 -1.61
CA THR A 68 8.18 -4.50 -2.80
C THR A 68 6.92 -3.77 -3.28
N VAL A 69 5.76 -4.09 -2.69
CA VAL A 69 4.45 -3.50 -2.99
C VAL A 69 3.89 -2.79 -1.76
N LEU A 70 3.87 -3.48 -0.61
CA LEU A 70 3.43 -2.92 0.66
C LEU A 70 4.65 -2.52 1.49
N PHE A 71 4.81 -1.21 1.69
CA PHE A 71 5.92 -0.65 2.46
C PHE A 71 5.47 -0.37 3.89
N GLN A 72 6.20 -0.90 4.86
CA GLN A 72 5.88 -0.79 6.28
C GLN A 72 7.12 -0.35 7.07
N ALA A 73 6.98 0.67 7.90
CA ALA A 73 8.10 1.16 8.71
C ALA A 73 7.66 2.06 9.87
N ASP A 74 8.47 2.08 10.93
CA ASP A 74 8.32 3.01 12.06
C ASP A 74 8.74 4.46 11.76
N SER A 75 9.38 4.73 10.61
CA SER A 75 9.89 6.06 10.32
C SER A 75 9.90 6.38 8.82
N TYR A 76 9.80 7.67 8.47
CA TYR A 76 9.92 8.11 7.07
C TYR A 76 11.32 7.91 6.48
N GLU A 77 12.36 7.79 7.31
CA GLU A 77 13.71 7.43 6.85
C GLU A 77 13.68 5.98 6.35
N ASP A 78 13.16 5.06 7.15
CA ASP A 78 13.12 3.63 6.83
C ASP A 78 12.11 3.34 5.71
N LEU A 79 10.91 3.95 5.76
CA LEU A 79 9.91 3.86 4.70
C LEU A 79 10.50 4.27 3.35
N PHE A 80 11.18 5.42 3.31
CA PHE A 80 11.76 5.88 2.06
C PHE A 80 12.97 5.05 1.62
N SER A 81 13.73 4.44 2.56
CA SER A 81 14.79 3.49 2.21
C SER A 81 14.21 2.29 1.47
N GLN A 82 13.20 1.63 2.05
CA GLN A 82 12.51 0.48 1.45
C GLN A 82 11.95 0.83 0.07
N ILE A 83 11.27 1.99 -0.04
CA ILE A 83 10.77 2.52 -1.32
C ILE A 83 11.91 2.64 -2.33
N THR A 84 13.03 3.28 -1.98
CA THR A 84 14.13 3.44 -2.96
C THR A 84 14.80 2.12 -3.34
N GLU A 85 14.85 1.16 -2.41
CA GLU A 85 15.41 -0.18 -2.63
C GLU A 85 14.51 -1.06 -3.51
N SER A 86 13.19 -0.80 -3.52
CA SER A 86 12.27 -1.50 -4.43
C SER A 86 12.43 -1.07 -5.89
N PHE A 87 13.10 0.07 -6.15
CA PHE A 87 13.51 0.46 -7.49
C PHE A 87 14.91 -0.10 -7.82
N GLY A 88 15.12 -0.45 -9.08
CA GLY A 88 16.41 -0.91 -9.56
C GLY A 88 17.50 0.19 -9.51
N PRO A 89 18.79 -0.21 -9.56
CA PRO A 89 19.93 0.71 -9.46
C PRO A 89 19.98 1.77 -10.58
N GLU A 90 19.22 1.58 -11.66
CA GLU A 90 19.05 2.54 -12.74
C GLU A 90 18.22 3.78 -12.35
N VAL A 91 17.42 3.71 -11.29
CA VAL A 91 16.60 4.84 -10.84
C VAL A 91 17.39 5.69 -9.84
N SER A 92 17.63 6.95 -10.20
CA SER A 92 18.36 7.89 -9.35
C SER A 92 17.42 8.78 -8.55
N PHE A 93 17.57 8.75 -7.23
CA PHE A 93 16.86 9.61 -6.29
C PHE A 93 17.75 10.77 -5.85
N VAL A 94 17.20 12.00 -5.87
CA VAL A 94 17.91 13.20 -5.39
C VAL A 94 17.80 13.30 -3.87
N LEU A 95 16.62 12.96 -3.33
CA LEU A 95 16.42 12.80 -1.90
C LEU A 95 17.08 11.50 -1.42
N ALA A 96 17.86 11.56 -0.34
CA ALA A 96 18.37 10.38 0.36
C ALA A 96 17.60 10.15 1.66
N ALA A 97 17.30 8.89 2.00
CA ALA A 97 16.56 8.49 3.21
C ALA A 97 17.06 9.17 4.49
N LYS A 98 18.38 9.18 4.72
CA LYS A 98 19.01 9.86 5.87
C LYS A 98 18.68 11.35 6.03
N GLN A 99 18.23 12.02 4.96
CA GLN A 99 17.81 13.44 5.02
C GLN A 99 16.40 13.62 5.60
N LEU A 100 15.67 12.51 5.83
CA LEU A 100 14.36 12.47 6.49
C LEU A 100 14.48 12.20 7.99
N LYS A 101 15.68 11.85 8.47
CA LYS A 101 15.96 11.66 9.89
C LYS A 101 15.56 12.88 10.71
N LYS A 102 14.67 12.69 11.69
CA LYS A 102 14.12 13.75 12.56
C LYS A 102 13.43 14.89 11.80
N VAL A 103 13.05 14.67 10.54
CA VAL A 103 12.20 15.62 9.81
C VAL A 103 10.77 15.42 10.27
N GLU A 104 10.08 16.52 10.53
CA GLU A 104 8.67 16.52 10.90
C GLU A 104 7.80 15.78 9.85
N PRO A 105 6.82 14.95 10.26
CA PRO A 105 6.06 14.07 9.37
C PRO A 105 5.53 14.70 8.08
N LEU A 106 4.81 15.82 8.15
CA LEU A 106 4.23 16.46 6.95
C LEU A 106 5.30 16.95 5.97
N LYS A 107 6.43 17.44 6.49
CA LYS A 107 7.57 17.88 5.67
C LYS A 107 8.32 16.69 5.07
N ALA A 108 8.40 15.57 5.79
CA ALA A 108 8.97 14.34 5.27
C ALA A 108 8.14 13.78 4.12
N LEU A 109 6.82 13.63 4.31
CA LEU A 109 5.88 13.19 3.28
C LEU A 109 5.90 14.11 2.05
N ASN A 110 5.93 15.43 2.23
CA ASN A 110 6.04 16.35 1.10
C ASN A 110 7.31 16.10 0.28
N ARG A 111 8.46 15.86 0.93
CA ARG A 111 9.73 15.59 0.23
C ARG A 111 9.68 14.27 -0.52
N ILE A 112 9.16 13.22 0.12
CA ILE A 112 8.96 11.91 -0.52
C ILE A 112 8.04 12.06 -1.73
N GLN A 113 6.88 12.68 -1.58
CA GLN A 113 5.90 12.85 -2.64
C GLN A 113 6.44 13.66 -3.83
N VAL A 114 7.23 14.72 -3.58
CA VAL A 114 7.90 15.49 -4.65
C VAL A 114 8.89 14.63 -5.43
N GLN A 115 9.66 13.78 -4.73
CA GLN A 115 10.60 12.87 -5.38
C GLN A 115 9.88 11.81 -6.20
N LEU A 116 8.84 11.18 -5.66
CA LEU A 116 8.04 10.14 -6.33
C LEU A 116 7.29 10.66 -7.56
N GLY A 117 6.73 11.87 -7.48
CA GLY A 117 6.05 12.53 -8.59
C GLY A 117 6.95 12.85 -9.79
N SER A 118 8.28 12.71 -9.66
CA SER A 118 9.25 13.00 -10.72
C SER A 118 9.73 11.78 -11.52
N LEU A 119 9.43 10.55 -11.08
CA LEU A 119 10.07 9.33 -11.59
C LEU A 119 9.58 8.87 -12.97
N SER A 120 8.35 9.20 -13.37
CA SER A 120 7.77 8.76 -14.65
C SER A 120 6.96 9.89 -15.29
N LYS A 121 7.27 10.22 -16.55
CA LYS A 121 6.49 11.24 -17.28
C LYS A 121 5.16 10.71 -17.79
N GLU A 122 5.10 9.43 -18.17
CA GLU A 122 3.92 8.81 -18.76
C GLU A 122 2.80 8.67 -17.73
N THR A 123 3.14 8.18 -16.53
CA THR A 123 2.20 7.93 -15.43
C THR A 123 2.13 9.09 -14.43
N GLN A 124 2.79 10.21 -14.73
CA GLN A 124 2.90 11.38 -13.86
C GLN A 124 3.49 11.06 -12.48
N GLY A 125 4.47 10.16 -12.46
CA GLY A 125 5.15 9.65 -11.28
C GLY A 125 4.25 8.76 -10.42
N TYR A 126 4.63 8.67 -9.15
CA TYR A 126 3.90 7.90 -8.15
C TYR A 126 3.30 8.81 -7.08
N THR A 127 2.13 8.45 -6.60
CA THR A 127 1.54 8.94 -5.37
C THR A 127 1.76 7.92 -4.26
N LEU A 128 2.28 8.37 -3.12
CA LEU A 128 2.34 7.55 -1.92
C LEU A 128 0.95 7.52 -1.28
N VAL A 129 0.40 6.32 -1.08
CA VAL A 129 -0.96 6.12 -0.60
C VAL A 129 -0.90 5.34 0.71
N ASP A 130 -1.40 5.93 1.79
CA ASP A 130 -1.69 5.19 3.03
C ASP A 130 -2.70 4.10 2.67
N PHE A 131 -2.45 2.85 3.06
CA PHE A 131 -3.24 1.70 2.59
C PHE A 131 -3.51 0.71 3.72
N SER A 132 -4.78 0.41 3.98
CA SER A 132 -5.26 -0.36 5.14
C SER A 132 -4.83 0.27 6.48
N GLU A 133 -5.27 -0.30 7.59
CA GLU A 133 -4.70 -0.01 8.90
C GLU A 133 -3.31 -0.65 9.05
N PRO A 134 -2.31 0.04 9.63
CA PRO A 134 -1.01 -0.55 9.95
C PRO A 134 -1.13 -1.68 10.98
N LEU A 135 -0.43 -2.79 10.76
CA LEU A 135 -0.48 -3.97 11.62
C LEU A 135 0.67 -4.01 12.63
N ASP A 136 1.92 -3.96 12.13
CA ASP A 136 3.12 -4.14 12.95
C ASP A 136 3.91 -2.82 13.15
N ASP A 137 3.88 -1.94 12.16
CA ASP A 137 4.64 -0.68 12.10
C ASP A 137 3.74 0.56 12.20
N GLU A 138 4.34 1.74 12.46
CA GLU A 138 3.59 3.00 12.48
C GLU A 138 3.06 3.46 11.10
N LEU A 139 3.76 3.11 10.01
CA LEU A 139 3.42 3.53 8.64
C LEU A 139 3.17 2.31 7.77
N GLN A 140 2.13 2.38 6.92
CA GLN A 140 1.81 1.36 5.93
C GLN A 140 1.31 2.03 4.65
N ALA A 141 2.05 1.85 3.56
CA ALA A 141 1.77 2.55 2.31
C ALA A 141 2.07 1.70 1.07
N VAL A 142 1.44 2.06 -0.04
CA VAL A 142 1.71 1.53 -1.37
C VAL A 142 2.07 2.65 -2.34
N LEU A 143 2.73 2.31 -3.44
CA LEU A 143 3.01 3.23 -4.55
C LEU A 143 1.99 3.02 -5.66
N VAL A 144 1.26 4.09 -5.99
CA VAL A 144 0.27 4.08 -7.06
C VAL A 144 0.70 5.05 -8.14
N TYR A 145 0.64 4.64 -9.40
CA TYR A 145 0.78 5.60 -10.50
C TYR A 145 -0.22 6.74 -10.34
N THR A 146 0.24 7.99 -10.47
CA THR A 146 -0.63 9.16 -10.27
C THR A 146 -1.85 9.13 -11.20
N THR A 147 -1.70 8.57 -12.41
CA THR A 147 -2.79 8.35 -13.37
C THR A 147 -3.83 7.31 -12.92
N ASP A 148 -3.44 6.33 -12.10
CA ASP A 148 -4.32 5.27 -11.60
C ASP A 148 -4.98 5.61 -10.26
N LEU A 149 -4.48 6.63 -9.56
CA LEU A 149 -4.95 7.03 -8.23
C LEU A 149 -6.48 7.18 -8.14
N PRO A 150 -7.19 7.87 -9.06
CA PRO A 150 -8.65 8.00 -8.95
C PRO A 150 -9.37 6.65 -8.91
N ARG A 151 -8.91 5.69 -9.72
CA ARG A 151 -9.53 4.36 -9.79
C ARG A 151 -9.16 3.50 -8.58
N VAL A 152 -7.93 3.63 -8.07
CA VAL A 152 -7.54 2.96 -6.81
C VAL A 152 -8.42 3.42 -5.65
N LEU A 153 -8.64 4.73 -5.50
CA LEU A 153 -9.47 5.27 -4.42
C LEU A 153 -10.94 4.82 -4.55
N GLU A 154 -11.47 4.75 -5.77
CA GLU A 154 -12.80 4.22 -6.03
C GLU A 154 -12.92 2.74 -5.63
N LEU A 155 -11.96 1.90 -6.07
CA LEU A 155 -11.92 0.47 -5.73
C LEU A 155 -11.77 0.23 -4.23
N ALA A 156 -10.92 1.00 -3.55
CA ALA A 156 -10.74 0.92 -2.11
C ALA A 156 -12.06 1.16 -1.37
N VAL A 157 -12.85 2.16 -1.79
CA VAL A 157 -14.19 2.42 -1.25
C VAL A 157 -15.17 1.29 -1.59
N GLU A 158 -15.18 0.78 -2.82
CA GLU A 158 -16.07 -0.32 -3.23
C GLU A 158 -15.84 -1.60 -2.40
N ILE A 159 -14.60 -1.86 -2.03
CA ILE A 159 -14.17 -3.07 -1.32
C ILE A 159 -14.20 -2.87 0.21
N GLY A 160 -14.09 -1.62 0.68
CA GLY A 160 -14.06 -1.29 2.11
C GLY A 160 -12.66 -1.31 2.73
N ILE A 161 -11.61 -1.10 1.93
CA ILE A 161 -10.22 -0.95 2.40
C ILE A 161 -9.90 0.54 2.50
N TYR A 162 -9.27 0.97 3.59
CA TYR A 162 -8.83 2.36 3.71
C TYR A 162 -7.72 2.66 2.69
N ALA A 163 -7.87 3.74 1.92
CA ALA A 163 -6.81 4.27 1.07
C ALA A 163 -6.90 5.79 0.96
N ALA A 164 -5.78 6.48 1.15
CA ALA A 164 -5.72 7.93 0.97
C ALA A 164 -4.31 8.40 0.53
N PRO A 165 -4.17 9.46 -0.29
CA PRO A 165 -2.87 10.05 -0.58
C PRO A 165 -2.21 10.55 0.72
N ALA A 166 -1.09 9.95 1.11
CA ALA A 166 -0.52 10.07 2.46
C ALA A 166 -0.24 11.53 2.86
N TYR A 167 0.34 12.30 1.94
CA TYR A 167 0.63 13.72 2.17
C TYR A 167 -0.63 14.55 2.39
N GLU A 168 -1.65 14.37 1.55
CA GLU A 168 -2.88 15.16 1.65
C GLU A 168 -3.73 14.74 2.86
N ALA A 169 -3.77 13.44 3.19
CA ALA A 169 -4.42 12.93 4.38
C ALA A 169 -3.84 13.54 5.66
N LEU A 170 -2.52 13.51 5.83
CA LEU A 170 -1.87 14.11 6.99
C LEU A 170 -2.03 15.63 7.03
N LYS A 171 -1.96 16.30 5.87
CA LYS A 171 -2.17 17.74 5.77
C LYS A 171 -3.57 18.13 6.22
N ALA A 172 -4.58 17.39 5.81
CA ALA A 172 -5.98 17.61 6.20
C ALA A 172 -6.18 17.37 7.71
N ALA A 173 -5.62 16.29 8.25
CA ALA A 173 -5.70 15.96 9.67
C ALA A 173 -5.07 17.03 10.58
N ARG A 174 -4.06 17.76 10.09
CA ARG A 174 -3.38 18.84 10.84
C ARG A 174 -4.01 20.23 10.66
N ALA A 175 -4.92 20.36 9.70
CA ALA A 175 -5.66 21.60 9.48
C ALA A 175 -6.93 21.70 10.35
N GLN A 176 -7.27 20.62 11.06
CA GLN A 176 -8.36 20.51 12.04
C GLN A 176 -7.85 20.79 13.46
#